data_AF-A0A831LRL5-F1
#
_entry.id   AF-A0A831LRL5-F1
#
_cell.length_a   1.000
_cell.length_b   1.000
_cell.length_c   1.000
_cell.angle_alpha   90.00
_cell.angle_beta   90.00
_cell.angle_gamma   90.00
#
_symmetry.space_group_name_H-M   'P 1'
#
loop_
_entity.id
_entity.type
_entity.pdbx_description
1 polymer ?
#
loop_
_entity_poly.entity_id
_entity_poly.type
_entity_poly.pdbx_seq_one_letter_code
_entity_poly.pdbx_strand_id
1 'polypeptide(L)'
;MNNQNLKKLIITLFRVAIGWHFLYEGLVKLWAVNWSAAGYLANATGPFAGFYHWMAASEGLMKIIDPINIAALLLIGLALFLGVFIRTASVSGILLLALYYFAYPPFGGSLLAPVEGNYYIVNKNFIEAAALLLLLLIKEKGYGIYALQYFLPKKKLAKEPVKEEQEVLSSRREVLKNLATLPALGIIGWGAFRESQEYGVDTLSGATIQ
;
A
#
# COMPACT_ATOMS: atom_id res chain seq x y z
N MET A 1 17.26 3.34 -0.73
CA MET A 1 15.93 3.93 -0.46
C MET A 1 16.12 5.05 0.56
N ASN A 2 15.67 6.29 0.32
CA ASN A 2 15.85 7.39 1.28
C ASN A 2 15.21 7.04 2.64
N ASN A 3 15.88 7.39 3.75
CA ASN A 3 15.38 7.11 5.12
C ASN A 3 13.94 7.60 5.34
N GLN A 4 13.54 8.70 4.70
CA GLN A 4 12.17 9.23 4.79
C GLN A 4 11.13 8.36 4.06
N ASN A 5 11.49 7.78 2.92
CA ASN A 5 10.59 6.88 2.17
C ASN A 5 10.42 5.56 2.92
N LEU A 6 11.49 5.07 3.56
CA LEU A 6 11.43 3.89 4.43
C LEU A 6 10.50 4.11 5.63
N LYS A 7 10.62 5.24 6.34
CA LYS A 7 9.70 5.58 7.44
C LYS A 7 8.24 5.57 7.00
N LYS A 8 7.93 6.22 5.87
CA LYS A 8 6.57 6.23 5.31
C LYS A 8 6.06 4.83 4.96
N LEU A 9 6.92 4.00 4.38
CA LEU A 9 6.58 2.62 4.02
C LEU A 9 6.30 1.79 5.28
N ILE A 10 7.15 1.86 6.30
CA ILE A 10 6.96 1.13 7.57
C ILE A 10 5.65 1.54 8.24
N ILE A 11 5.36 2.85 8.36
CA ILE A 11 4.11 3.34 8.95
C ILE A 11 2.90 2.85 8.14
N THR A 12 3.01 2.82 6.82
CA THR A 12 1.94 2.33 5.94
C THR A 12 1.68 0.85 6.17
N LEU A 13 2.72 0.02 6.17
CA LEU A 13 2.59 -1.42 6.41
C LEU A 13 2.02 -1.70 7.80
N PHE A 14 2.50 -0.97 8.82
CA PHE A 14 1.98 -1.07 10.17
C PHE A 14 0.49 -0.74 10.24
N ARG A 15 0.07 0.38 9.64
CA ARG A 15 -1.34 0.78 9.55
C ARG A 15 -2.19 -0.26 8.82
N VAL A 16 -1.70 -0.75 7.69
CA VAL A 16 -2.38 -1.75 6.85
C VAL A 16 -2.52 -3.06 7.60
N ALA A 17 -1.51 -3.50 8.35
CA ALA A 17 -1.57 -4.70 9.16
C ALA A 17 -2.66 -4.59 10.25
N ILE A 18 -2.72 -3.46 10.96
CA ILE A 18 -3.78 -3.22 11.95
C ILE A 18 -5.16 -3.16 11.27
N GLY A 19 -5.29 -2.44 10.16
CA GLY A 19 -6.55 -2.34 9.42
C GLY A 19 -7.02 -3.70 8.89
N TRP A 20 -6.10 -4.52 8.40
CA TRP A 20 -6.38 -5.89 7.95
C TRP A 20 -6.93 -6.76 9.07
N HIS A 21 -6.37 -6.63 10.27
CA HIS A 21 -6.81 -7.39 11.43
C HIS A 21 -8.26 -7.07 11.81
N PHE A 22 -8.61 -5.78 11.91
CA PHE A 22 -10.00 -5.34 12.12
C PHE A 22 -10.96 -5.81 11.01
N LEU A 23 -10.53 -5.72 9.74
CA LEU A 23 -11.30 -6.21 8.60
C LEU A 23 -11.57 -7.71 8.69
N TYR A 24 -10.53 -8.49 8.96
CA TYR A 24 -10.64 -9.95 9.06
C TYR A 24 -11.61 -10.34 10.18
N GLU A 25 -11.44 -9.74 11.37
CA GLU A 25 -12.34 -9.94 12.50
C GLU A 25 -13.79 -9.57 12.19
N GLY A 26 -14.02 -8.49 11.43
CA GLY A 26 -15.35 -8.08 10.98
C GLY A 26 -15.95 -9.01 9.92
N LEU A 27 -15.15 -9.44 8.94
CA LEU A 27 -15.59 -10.32 7.85
C LEU A 27 -15.98 -11.72 8.37
N VAL A 28 -15.17 -12.28 9.27
CA VAL A 28 -15.49 -13.58 9.90
C VAL A 28 -16.83 -13.51 10.65
N LYS A 29 -17.11 -12.39 11.33
CA LYS A 29 -18.39 -12.19 12.04
C LYS A 29 -19.56 -11.94 11.09
N LEU A 30 -19.33 -11.25 9.98
CA LEU A 30 -20.33 -11.01 8.95
C LEU A 30 -20.74 -12.31 8.23
N TRP A 31 -19.80 -13.22 8.01
CA TRP A 31 -20.05 -14.49 7.33
C TRP A 31 -20.48 -15.62 8.27
N ALA A 32 -20.27 -15.48 9.57
CA ALA A 32 -20.74 -16.44 10.55
C ALA A 32 -22.28 -16.43 10.61
N VAL A 33 -22.88 -17.57 10.33
CA VAL A 33 -24.34 -17.76 10.42
C VAL A 33 -24.76 -17.60 11.87
N ASN A 34 -25.69 -16.67 12.13
CA ASN A 34 -26.21 -16.34 13.46
C ASN A 34 -25.14 -15.86 14.47
N TRP A 35 -24.10 -15.14 14.03
CA TRP A 35 -23.16 -14.52 14.96
C TRP A 35 -23.87 -13.51 15.87
N SER A 36 -23.53 -13.53 17.17
CA SER A 36 -24.01 -12.56 18.14
C SER A 36 -22.97 -12.30 19.23
N ALA A 37 -22.92 -11.06 19.73
CA ALA A 37 -22.12 -10.66 20.88
C ALA A 37 -22.77 -11.07 22.21
N ALA A 38 -24.01 -11.54 22.23
CA ALA A 38 -24.76 -11.83 23.47
C ALA A 38 -24.00 -12.77 24.42
N GLY A 39 -23.40 -13.84 23.90
CA GLY A 39 -22.61 -14.78 24.72
C GLY A 39 -21.34 -14.16 25.31
N TYR A 40 -20.68 -13.27 24.56
CA TYR A 40 -19.52 -12.52 25.04
C TYR A 40 -19.92 -11.51 26.12
N LEU A 41 -21.03 -10.82 25.92
CA LEU A 41 -21.50 -9.79 26.84
C LEU A 41 -22.07 -10.39 28.13
N ALA A 42 -22.78 -11.52 28.06
CA ALA A 42 -23.39 -12.20 29.20
C ALA A 42 -22.38 -12.85 30.16
N ASN A 43 -21.16 -13.10 29.69
CA ASN A 43 -20.09 -13.72 30.48
C ASN A 43 -18.97 -12.73 30.84
N ALA A 44 -19.22 -11.42 30.72
CA ALA A 44 -18.22 -10.39 31.00
C ALA A 44 -17.82 -10.40 32.49
N THR A 45 -16.52 -10.38 32.77
CA THR A 45 -15.98 -10.47 34.13
C THR A 45 -15.33 -9.18 34.62
N GLY A 46 -15.28 -8.14 33.79
CA GLY A 46 -14.63 -6.89 34.12
C GLY A 46 -15.39 -5.98 35.09
N PRO A 47 -14.81 -4.80 35.42
CA PRO A 47 -15.38 -3.87 36.40
C PRO A 47 -16.78 -3.35 36.02
N PHE A 48 -17.12 -3.38 34.72
CA PHE A 48 -18.43 -2.97 34.21
C PHE A 48 -19.32 -4.15 33.81
N ALA A 49 -19.08 -5.36 34.34
CA ALA A 49 -19.83 -6.57 34.01
C ALA A 49 -21.36 -6.36 34.06
N GLY A 50 -21.89 -5.66 35.07
CA GLY A 50 -23.32 -5.38 35.18
C GLY A 50 -23.90 -4.61 33.98
N PHE A 51 -23.15 -3.67 33.40
CA PHE A 51 -23.55 -2.96 32.19
C PHE A 51 -23.59 -3.90 30.97
N TYR A 52 -22.58 -4.75 30.81
CA TYR A 52 -22.54 -5.73 29.72
C TYR A 52 -23.64 -6.79 29.84
N HIS A 53 -23.91 -7.29 31.05
CA HIS A 53 -25.00 -8.22 31.31
C HIS A 53 -26.37 -7.60 31.02
N TRP A 54 -26.58 -6.32 31.38
CA TRP A 54 -27.81 -5.60 31.06
C TRP A 54 -28.02 -5.48 29.55
N MET A 55 -26.97 -5.16 28.79
CA MET A 55 -27.06 -5.15 27.33
C MET A 55 -27.42 -6.54 26.77
N ALA A 56 -26.76 -7.59 27.28
CA ALA A 56 -26.98 -8.96 26.84
C ALA A 56 -28.39 -9.49 27.15
N ALA A 57 -29.03 -9.00 28.22
CA ALA A 57 -30.36 -9.42 28.64
C ALA A 57 -31.49 -8.91 27.72
N SER A 58 -31.21 -7.96 26.83
CA SER A 58 -32.23 -7.39 25.94
C SER A 58 -32.02 -7.81 24.49
N GLU A 59 -32.94 -8.63 23.96
CA GLU A 59 -32.94 -9.03 22.55
C GLU A 59 -33.03 -7.83 21.59
N GLY A 60 -33.77 -6.78 21.99
CA GLY A 60 -33.90 -5.56 21.20
C GLY A 60 -32.57 -4.81 21.08
N LEU A 61 -31.79 -4.73 22.16
CA LEU A 61 -30.45 -4.14 22.13
C LEU A 61 -29.47 -5.00 21.34
N MET A 62 -29.55 -6.33 21.44
CA MET A 62 -28.66 -7.23 20.67
C MET A 62 -28.84 -7.07 19.16
N LYS A 63 -30.08 -6.87 18.67
CA LYS A 63 -30.36 -6.56 17.26
C LYS A 63 -29.69 -5.28 16.75
N ILE A 64 -29.29 -4.38 17.65
CA ILE A 64 -28.58 -3.13 17.33
C ILE A 64 -27.07 -3.31 17.53
N ILE A 65 -26.67 -3.92 18.64
CA ILE A 65 -25.26 -4.10 19.02
C ILE A 65 -24.52 -5.02 18.04
N ASP A 66 -25.13 -6.12 17.63
CA ASP A 66 -24.50 -7.08 16.71
C ASP A 66 -24.12 -6.44 15.37
N PRO A 67 -25.03 -5.78 14.62
CA PRO A 67 -24.67 -5.13 13.37
C PRO A 67 -23.77 -3.92 13.58
N ILE A 68 -23.92 -3.14 14.66
CA ILE A 68 -23.01 -2.02 14.95
C ILE A 68 -21.60 -2.52 15.20
N ASN A 69 -21.44 -3.63 15.92
CA ASN A 69 -20.14 -4.19 16.22
C ASN A 69 -19.42 -4.67 14.95
N ILE A 70 -20.15 -5.38 14.08
CA ILE A 70 -19.64 -5.82 12.77
C ILE A 70 -19.30 -4.60 11.89
N ALA A 71 -20.21 -3.63 11.79
CA ALA A 71 -20.01 -2.43 11.01
C ALA A 71 -18.82 -1.60 11.51
N ALA A 72 -18.65 -1.47 12.82
CA ALA A 72 -17.51 -0.77 13.42
C ALA A 72 -16.18 -1.44 13.04
N LEU A 73 -16.08 -2.76 13.18
CA LEU A 73 -14.87 -3.51 12.79
C LEU A 73 -14.55 -3.32 11.30
N LEU A 74 -15.55 -3.46 10.43
CA LEU A 74 -15.37 -3.31 8.98
C LEU A 74 -15.02 -1.89 8.58
N LEU A 75 -15.73 -0.87 9.07
CA LEU A 75 -15.50 0.53 8.72
C LEU A 75 -14.16 1.03 9.23
N ILE A 76 -13.79 0.69 10.47
CA ILE A 76 -12.50 1.07 11.07
C ILE A 76 -11.37 0.36 10.31
N GLY A 77 -11.51 -0.95 10.09
CA GLY A 77 -10.53 -1.73 9.35
C GLY A 77 -10.32 -1.22 7.93
N LEU A 78 -11.40 -0.95 7.20
CA LEU A 78 -11.36 -0.42 5.83
C LEU A 78 -10.73 0.98 5.78
N ALA A 79 -11.10 1.86 6.71
CA ALA A 79 -10.52 3.20 6.81
C ALA A 79 -9.01 3.16 7.07
N LEU A 80 -8.54 2.31 8.00
CA LEU A 80 -7.11 2.12 8.28
C LEU A 80 -6.37 1.46 7.13
N PHE A 81 -6.93 0.41 6.53
CA PHE A 81 -6.34 -0.32 5.41
C PHE A 81 -6.11 0.61 4.21
N LEU A 82 -7.16 1.33 3.82
CA LEU A 82 -7.12 2.29 2.72
C LEU A 82 -6.35 3.59 3.08
N GLY A 83 -6.20 3.89 4.37
CA GLY A 83 -5.57 5.12 4.83
C GLY A 83 -6.45 6.36 4.66
N VAL A 84 -7.77 6.19 4.79
CA VAL A 84 -8.77 7.27 4.75
C VAL A 84 -9.23 7.55 6.18
N PHE A 85 -9.41 8.83 6.55
CA PHE A 85 -9.88 9.22 7.89
C PHE A 85 -9.10 8.56 9.06
N ILE A 86 -7.79 8.33 8.86
CA ILE A 86 -6.93 7.53 9.76
C ILE A 86 -7.08 7.95 11.24
N ARG A 87 -7.13 9.25 11.53
CA ARG A 87 -7.25 9.75 12.91
C ARG A 87 -8.55 9.34 13.56
N THR A 88 -9.68 9.54 12.88
CA THR A 88 -10.99 9.16 13.44
C THR A 88 -11.11 7.64 13.53
N ALA A 89 -10.62 6.91 12.52
CA ALA A 89 -10.56 5.45 12.55
C ALA A 89 -9.73 4.92 13.73
N SER A 90 -8.55 5.50 13.99
CA SER A 90 -7.72 5.14 15.14
C SER A 90 -8.41 5.43 16.48
N VAL A 91 -9.04 6.59 16.64
CA VAL A 91 -9.77 6.92 17.88
C VAL A 91 -10.94 5.97 18.10
N SER A 92 -11.74 5.72 17.07
CA SER A 92 -12.86 4.77 17.14
C SER A 92 -12.38 3.34 17.41
N GLY A 93 -11.27 2.91 16.81
CA GLY A 93 -10.66 1.60 17.06
C GLY A 93 -10.14 1.44 18.48
N ILE A 94 -9.50 2.46 19.04
CA ILE A 94 -9.07 2.48 20.45
C ILE A 94 -10.28 2.36 21.36
N LEU A 95 -11.35 3.13 21.10
CA LEU A 95 -12.56 3.08 21.90
C LEU A 95 -13.22 1.69 21.86
N LEU A 96 -13.34 1.09 20.66
CA LEU A 96 -13.91 -0.24 20.49
C LEU A 96 -13.08 -1.31 21.22
N LEU A 97 -11.75 -1.29 21.07
CA LEU A 97 -10.87 -2.22 21.76
C LEU A 97 -10.87 -2.02 23.28
N ALA A 98 -11.01 -0.77 23.76
CA ALA A 98 -11.17 -0.49 25.18
C ALA A 98 -12.45 -1.12 25.73
N LEU A 99 -13.57 -1.03 25.00
CA LEU A 99 -14.82 -1.70 25.38
C LEU A 99 -14.64 -3.22 25.47
N TYR A 100 -13.88 -3.85 24.57
CA TYR A 100 -13.58 -5.28 24.66
C TYR A 100 -12.62 -5.60 25.81
N TYR A 101 -11.61 -4.76 26.03
CA TYR A 101 -10.64 -4.94 27.11
C TYR A 101 -11.33 -4.90 28.48
N PHE A 102 -12.24 -3.94 28.69
CA PHE A 102 -12.97 -3.81 29.95
C PHE A 102 -14.07 -4.86 30.15
N ALA A 103 -14.51 -5.57 29.11
CA ALA A 103 -15.38 -6.72 29.26
C ALA A 103 -14.64 -7.91 29.89
N TYR A 104 -13.37 -8.12 29.52
CA TYR A 104 -12.52 -9.22 30.00
C TYR A 104 -11.09 -8.74 30.34
N PRO A 105 -10.92 -7.97 31.42
CA PRO A 105 -9.60 -7.53 31.82
C PRO A 105 -8.80 -8.70 32.43
N PRO A 106 -7.51 -8.87 32.10
CA PRO A 106 -6.66 -9.91 32.67
C PRO A 106 -6.17 -9.59 34.10
N PHE A 107 -7.09 -9.20 34.98
CA PHE A 107 -6.81 -9.03 36.40
C PHE A 107 -7.12 -10.33 37.13
N GLY A 108 -6.17 -11.27 37.15
CA GLY A 108 -6.12 -12.40 38.10
C GLY A 108 -7.16 -13.53 37.98
N GLY A 109 -8.20 -13.41 37.14
CA GLY A 109 -9.32 -14.37 37.12
C GLY A 109 -9.13 -15.66 36.29
N SER A 110 -8.21 -15.68 35.32
CA SER A 110 -8.07 -16.79 34.35
C SER A 110 -6.95 -17.77 34.67
N LEU A 111 -6.62 -17.99 35.95
CA LEU A 111 -5.66 -19.03 36.36
C LEU A 111 -6.11 -20.44 35.95
N LEU A 112 -7.41 -20.66 35.72
CA LEU A 112 -8.00 -21.97 35.44
C LEU A 112 -8.19 -22.28 33.94
N ALA A 113 -8.03 -21.29 33.05
CA ALA A 113 -8.08 -21.50 31.61
C ALA A 113 -7.24 -20.42 30.92
N PRO A 114 -5.95 -20.66 30.68
CA PRO A 114 -5.12 -19.77 29.87
C PRO A 114 -5.68 -19.76 28.46
N VAL A 115 -6.46 -18.73 28.13
CA VAL A 115 -6.74 -18.42 26.74
C VAL A 115 -5.47 -17.75 26.21
N GLU A 116 -4.87 -18.35 25.18
CA GLU A 116 -3.63 -17.82 24.58
C GLU A 116 -3.78 -16.34 24.24
N GLY A 117 -2.80 -15.53 24.63
CA GLY A 117 -2.80 -14.08 24.39
C GLY A 117 -3.40 -13.21 25.50
N ASN A 118 -3.78 -13.79 26.65
CA ASN A 118 -4.22 -13.04 27.83
C ASN A 118 -3.17 -13.12 28.96
N TYR A 119 -2.29 -12.12 29.06
CA TYR A 119 -1.28 -12.00 30.11
C TYR A 119 -1.71 -10.96 31.14
N TYR A 120 -1.13 -11.01 32.35
CA TYR A 120 -1.47 -10.07 33.42
C TYR A 120 -1.40 -8.63 32.93
N ILE A 121 -2.53 -7.91 33.00
CA ILE A 121 -2.77 -6.55 32.46
C ILE A 121 -2.73 -6.47 30.92
N VAL A 122 -1.84 -7.17 30.24
CA VAL A 122 -1.60 -7.03 28.79
C VAL A 122 -2.23 -8.17 28.00
N ASN A 123 -3.16 -7.84 27.12
CA ASN A 123 -3.75 -8.77 26.17
C ASN A 123 -3.65 -8.26 24.72
N LYS A 124 -4.09 -9.09 23.76
CA LYS A 124 -4.15 -8.74 22.34
C LYS A 124 -4.84 -7.38 22.09
N ASN A 125 -6.02 -7.15 22.68
CA ASN A 125 -6.78 -5.91 22.50
C ASN A 125 -6.02 -4.68 23.02
N PHE A 126 -5.32 -4.81 24.15
CA PHE A 126 -4.49 -3.75 24.71
C PHE A 126 -3.32 -3.39 23.80
N ILE A 127 -2.63 -4.40 23.26
CA ILE A 127 -1.49 -4.20 22.35
C ILE A 127 -1.97 -3.51 21.06
N GLU A 128 -3.10 -3.93 20.49
CA GLU A 128 -3.69 -3.30 19.30
C GLU A 128 -4.16 -1.86 19.58
N ALA A 129 -4.73 -1.60 20.75
CA ALA A 129 -5.12 -0.24 21.15
C ALA A 129 -3.89 0.66 21.33
N ALA A 130 -2.81 0.15 21.94
CA ALA A 130 -1.54 0.86 22.07
C ALA A 130 -0.89 1.13 20.71
N ALA A 131 -1.00 0.19 19.76
CA ALA A 131 -0.54 0.35 18.39
C ALA A 131 -1.31 1.46 17.66
N LEU A 132 -2.64 1.52 17.81
CA LEU A 132 -3.45 2.61 17.26
C LEU A 132 -3.15 3.95 17.94
N LEU A 133 -2.89 3.96 19.25
CA LEU A 133 -2.49 5.16 19.98
C LEU A 133 -1.15 5.69 19.47
N LEU A 134 -0.17 4.81 19.28
CA LEU A 134 1.11 5.16 18.68
C LEU A 134 0.91 5.78 17.28
N LEU A 135 0.03 5.17 16.47
CA LEU A 135 -0.30 5.67 15.14
C LEU A 135 -0.93 7.07 15.18
N LEU A 136 -1.73 7.35 16.22
CA LEU A 136 -2.33 8.67 16.44
C LEU A 136 -1.31 9.73 16.86
N LEU A 137 -0.29 9.35 17.64
CA LEU A 137 0.78 10.23 18.10
C LEU A 137 1.80 10.55 17.00
N ILE A 138 2.02 9.62 16.07
CA ILE A 138 2.91 9.84 14.94
C ILE A 138 2.27 10.86 13.98
N LYS A 139 2.98 11.97 13.71
CA LYS A 139 2.52 13.03 12.80
C LYS A 139 2.48 12.58 11.33
N GLU A 140 3.37 11.67 10.95
CA GLU A 140 3.50 11.12 9.60
C GLU A 140 2.44 10.04 9.33
N LYS A 141 1.63 10.21 8.29
CA LYS A 141 0.51 9.31 7.98
C LYS A 141 0.88 8.15 7.05
N GLY A 142 2.10 8.13 6.51
CA GLY A 142 2.52 7.20 5.46
C GLY A 142 1.80 7.46 4.12
N TYR A 143 1.75 6.45 3.26
CA TYR A 143 1.01 6.44 2.01
C TYR A 143 -0.43 5.96 2.25
N GLY A 144 -1.44 6.61 1.67
CA GLY A 144 -2.84 6.15 1.66
C GLY A 144 -3.37 6.06 0.23
N ILE A 145 -4.69 5.91 0.02
CA ILE A 145 -5.29 6.07 -1.33
C ILE A 145 -4.85 7.40 -1.98
N TYR A 146 -4.70 8.45 -1.18
CA TYR A 146 -4.17 9.75 -1.60
C TYR A 146 -2.75 9.73 -2.18
N ALA A 147 -1.99 8.64 -2.00
CA ALA A 147 -0.67 8.43 -2.57
C ALA A 147 -0.67 7.48 -3.77
N LEU A 148 -1.76 6.75 -4.03
CA LEU A 148 -1.89 5.91 -5.22
C LEU A 148 -1.80 6.75 -6.51
N GLN A 149 -2.27 8.00 -6.46
CA GLN A 149 -2.07 8.99 -7.53
C GLN A 149 -0.60 9.37 -7.80
N TYR A 150 0.33 9.00 -6.90
CA TYR A 150 1.77 9.21 -7.08
C TYR A 150 2.46 8.01 -7.76
N PHE A 151 1.86 6.82 -7.66
CA PHE A 151 2.30 5.59 -8.32
C PHE A 151 1.62 5.34 -9.67
N LEU A 152 0.55 6.07 -9.98
CA LEU A 152 0.12 6.23 -11.36
C LEU A 152 1.29 6.81 -12.15
N PRO A 153 1.80 6.13 -13.18
CA PRO A 153 2.83 6.72 -14.02
C PRO A 153 2.26 8.02 -14.56
N LYS A 154 2.83 9.16 -14.15
CA LYS A 154 2.69 10.38 -14.94
C LYS A 154 3.17 9.99 -16.33
N LYS A 155 2.23 9.78 -17.26
CA LYS A 155 2.56 9.81 -18.68
C LYS A 155 3.35 11.09 -18.84
N LYS A 156 4.66 10.98 -19.12
CA LYS A 156 5.48 12.12 -19.46
C LYS A 156 4.84 12.71 -20.72
N LEU A 157 3.91 13.63 -20.55
CA LEU A 157 3.73 14.69 -21.52
C LEU A 157 5.04 15.45 -21.42
N ALA A 158 5.96 15.10 -22.32
CA ALA A 158 7.19 15.80 -22.53
C ALA A 158 6.81 17.28 -22.74
N LYS A 159 6.91 18.08 -21.69
CA LYS A 159 7.13 19.50 -21.84
C LYS A 159 8.59 19.62 -22.24
N GLU A 160 8.83 19.59 -23.55
CA GLU A 160 10.06 20.10 -24.10
C GLU A 160 10.25 21.52 -23.56
N PRO A 161 11.42 21.86 -23.01
CA PRO A 161 11.71 23.24 -22.65
C PRO A 161 11.76 24.03 -23.96
N VAL A 162 10.85 25.01 -24.09
CA VAL A 162 10.94 26.04 -25.11
C VAL A 162 12.22 26.82 -24.86
N LYS A 163 13.27 26.48 -25.60
CA LYS A 163 14.44 27.33 -25.82
C LYS A 163 14.71 27.42 -27.32
N GLU A 164 14.52 28.64 -27.80
CA GLU A 164 15.31 29.31 -28.84
C GLU A 164 15.07 28.92 -30.32
N GLU A 165 14.24 29.74 -30.97
CA GLU A 165 14.02 29.88 -32.42
C GLU A 165 15.28 30.13 -33.28
N GLN A 166 16.50 30.15 -32.69
CA GLN A 166 17.75 30.34 -33.43
C GLN A 166 18.41 29.03 -33.91
N GLU A 167 18.19 27.88 -33.28
CA GLU A 167 18.79 26.60 -33.72
C GLU A 167 18.07 25.93 -34.91
N VAL A 168 16.80 26.29 -35.15
CA VAL A 168 15.97 25.59 -36.16
C VAL A 168 16.43 25.91 -37.60
N LEU A 169 17.07 27.06 -37.84
CA LEU A 169 17.57 27.44 -39.17
C LEU A 169 18.93 26.81 -39.53
N SER A 170 19.79 26.50 -38.56
CA SER A 170 21.05 25.77 -38.80
C SER A 170 20.75 24.28 -38.97
N SER A 171 19.90 23.73 -38.11
CA SER A 171 19.57 22.30 -38.09
C SER A 171 18.84 21.85 -39.36
N ARG A 172 17.91 22.64 -39.93
CA ARG A 172 17.27 22.29 -41.22
C ARG A 172 18.26 22.22 -42.38
N ARG A 173 19.24 23.13 -42.43
CA ARG A 173 20.29 23.14 -43.46
C ARG A 173 21.28 21.99 -43.28
N GLU A 174 21.56 21.62 -42.05
CA GLU A 174 22.47 20.52 -41.69
C GLU A 174 21.82 19.15 -41.87
N VAL A 175 20.53 19.02 -41.55
CA VAL A 175 19.70 17.83 -41.83
C VAL A 175 19.56 17.62 -43.33
N LEU A 176 19.37 18.67 -44.15
CA LEU A 176 19.37 18.54 -45.61
C LEU A 176 20.74 18.10 -46.16
N LYS A 177 21.85 18.60 -45.59
CA LYS A 177 23.20 18.16 -45.95
C LYS A 177 23.43 16.69 -45.56
N ASN A 178 22.98 16.28 -44.37
CA ASN A 178 23.10 14.89 -43.88
C ASN A 178 22.11 13.93 -44.56
N LEU A 179 20.98 14.43 -45.08
CA LEU A 179 20.09 13.62 -45.93
C LEU A 179 20.65 13.43 -47.33
N ALA A 180 21.36 14.43 -47.87
CA ALA A 180 21.99 14.34 -49.19
C ALA A 180 23.21 13.42 -49.22
N THR A 181 23.86 13.18 -48.08
CA THR A 181 24.96 12.21 -47.98
C THR A 181 24.50 10.75 -48.00
N LEU A 182 23.27 10.44 -47.60
CA LEU A 182 22.70 9.09 -47.63
C LEU A 182 22.60 8.49 -49.06
N PRO A 183 22.04 9.17 -50.07
CA PRO A 183 22.03 8.67 -51.44
C PRO A 183 23.43 8.69 -52.07
N ALA A 184 24.29 9.64 -51.71
CA ALA A 184 25.68 9.67 -52.21
C ALA A 184 26.49 8.46 -51.71
N LEU A 185 26.40 8.11 -50.42
CA LEU A 185 27.00 6.89 -49.87
C LEU A 185 26.40 5.63 -50.49
N GLY A 186 25.09 5.63 -50.75
CA GLY A 186 24.40 4.52 -51.43
C GLY A 186 24.93 4.29 -52.84
N ILE A 187 25.10 5.33 -53.65
CA ILE A 187 25.64 5.23 -55.02
C ILE A 187 27.11 4.77 -55.00
N ILE A 188 27.93 5.30 -54.11
CA ILE A 188 29.35 4.92 -53.99
C ILE A 188 29.48 3.48 -53.51
N GLY A 189 28.71 3.09 -52.49
CA GLY A 189 28.69 1.71 -51.98
C GLY A 189 28.19 0.71 -53.01
N TRP A 190 27.16 1.07 -53.77
CA TRP A 190 26.65 0.24 -54.87
C TRP A 190 27.66 0.11 -56.01
N GLY A 191 28.36 1.20 -56.35
CA GLY A 191 29.45 1.19 -57.34
C GLY A 191 30.59 0.27 -56.92
N ALA A 192 31.09 0.42 -55.70
CA ALA A 192 32.17 -0.43 -55.16
C ALA A 192 31.76 -1.91 -55.05
N PHE A 193 30.50 -2.19 -54.70
CA PHE A 193 29.98 -3.56 -54.65
C PHE A 193 29.90 -4.19 -56.04
N ARG A 194 29.45 -3.45 -57.05
CA ARG A 194 29.48 -3.93 -58.46
C ARG A 194 30.91 -4.14 -58.94
N GLU A 195 31.82 -3.23 -58.65
CA GLU A 195 33.24 -3.35 -59.01
C GLU A 195 33.85 -4.62 -58.41
N SER A 196 33.54 -4.94 -57.14
CA SER A 196 34.02 -6.16 -56.47
C SER A 196 33.47 -7.47 -57.04
N GLN A 197 32.37 -7.41 -57.80
CA GLN A 197 31.77 -8.55 -58.48
C GLN A 197 32.28 -8.69 -59.92
N GLU A 198 32.62 -7.58 -60.58
CA GLU A 198 33.09 -7.53 -61.97
C GLU A 198 34.61 -7.81 -62.09
N TYR A 199 35.42 -7.41 -61.10
CA TYR A 199 36.84 -7.76 -60.99
C TYR A 199 37.04 -8.70 -59.79
N GLY A 200 37.13 -10.00 -60.08
CA GLY A 200 37.52 -11.00 -59.09
C GLY A 200 38.87 -10.66 -58.45
N VAL A 201 39.02 -10.98 -57.17
CA VAL A 201 40.23 -10.72 -56.37
C VAL A 201 41.47 -11.25 -57.10
N ASP A 202 42.19 -10.37 -57.81
CA ASP A 202 43.43 -10.69 -58.47
C ASP A 202 44.49 -11.00 -57.40
N THR A 203 44.72 -12.28 -57.15
CA THR A 203 45.76 -12.78 -56.24
C THR A 203 47.15 -12.76 -56.90
N LEU A 204 47.44 -11.75 -57.73
CA LEU A 204 48.69 -11.63 -58.49
C LEU A 204 49.29 -10.22 -58.38
N SER A 205 49.65 -9.81 -57.16
CA SER A 205 50.76 -8.87 -56.93
C SER A 205 51.01 -8.76 -55.41
N GLY A 206 52.17 -9.05 -54.84
CA GLY A 206 53.49 -9.16 -55.44
C GLY A 206 54.34 -10.24 -54.80
N ALA A 207 54.93 -11.05 -55.68
CA ALA A 207 56.26 -11.58 -55.48
C ALA A 207 57.24 -10.64 -56.22
N THR A 208 58.07 -9.94 -55.42
CA THR A 208 59.47 -9.54 -55.69
C THR A 208 59.79 -8.55 -56.82
N ILE A 209 60.48 -7.44 -56.49
CA ILE A 209 61.86 -6.98 -56.90
C ILE A 209 62.20 -5.82 -55.93
N GLN A 210 63.28 -5.71 -55.15
CA GLN A 210 64.63 -6.29 -55.08
C GLN A 210 65.10 -6.28 -53.61
#